data_AF-A0A1A0L3A3-F1
#
_entry.id   AF-A0A1A0L3A3-F1
#
_cell.length_a   1.000
_cell.length_b   1.000
_cell.length_c   1.000
_cell.angle_alpha   90.00
_cell.angle_beta   90.00
_cell.angle_gamma   90.00
#
_symmetry.space_group_name_H-M   'P 1'
#
loop_
_entity.id
_entity.type
_entity.pdbx_description
1 polymer ?
#
loop_
_entity_poly.entity_id
_entity_poly.type
_entity_poly.pdbx_seq_one_letter_code
_entity_poly.pdbx_strand_id
1 'polypeptide(L)'
;MTSRHDGDIWDPATGVGSTATMAAAARAIATRADPELIDDPFAAPLVRAVGIDLLTRLATGETPPGDLVEQVWISAGLPDTARTRSPAIVASPTASSCTISCTR
;
A
#
# COMPACT_ATOMS: atom_id res chain seq x y z
N MET A 1 -22.49 -14.72 -25.76
CA MET A 1 -21.88 -14.77 -24.41
C MET A 1 -21.56 -16.21 -24.12
N THR A 2 -20.29 -16.61 -24.22
CA THR A 2 -19.92 -18.02 -23.95
C THR A 2 -20.10 -18.28 -22.45
N SER A 3 -20.77 -19.38 -22.11
CA SER A 3 -20.92 -19.82 -20.72
C SER A 3 -19.57 -20.31 -20.19
N ARG A 4 -19.41 -20.31 -18.86
CA ARG A 4 -18.32 -21.04 -18.19
C ARG A 4 -18.27 -22.48 -18.72
N HIS A 5 -17.08 -23.03 -18.86
CA HIS A 5 -16.87 -24.39 -19.36
C HIS A 5 -16.63 -25.31 -18.17
N ASP A 6 -17.42 -26.38 -18.03
CA ASP A 6 -17.24 -27.35 -16.93
C ASP A 6 -15.80 -27.88 -16.94
N GLY A 7 -14.99 -27.42 -15.98
CA GLY A 7 -13.55 -27.72 -15.90
C GLY A 7 -12.63 -26.50 -15.75
N ASP A 8 -13.15 -25.27 -15.81
CA ASP A 8 -12.41 -24.04 -15.47
C ASP A 8 -12.22 -23.86 -13.94
N ILE A 9 -11.59 -24.86 -13.33
CA ILE A 9 -11.13 -24.85 -11.94
C ILE A 9 -9.91 -23.92 -11.86
N TRP A 10 -10.01 -22.87 -11.05
CA TRP A 10 -8.87 -22.00 -10.74
C TRP A 10 -8.79 -21.76 -9.23
N ASP A 11 -7.57 -21.75 -8.71
CA ASP A 11 -7.30 -21.46 -7.30
C ASP A 11 -7.15 -19.94 -7.11
N PRO A 12 -8.00 -19.29 -6.29
CA PRO A 12 -7.91 -17.86 -5.99
C PRO A 12 -6.60 -17.42 -5.35
N ALA A 13 -5.86 -18.33 -4.73
CA ALA A 13 -4.54 -18.02 -4.20
C ALA A 13 -3.46 -17.90 -5.28
N THR A 14 -3.77 -18.22 -6.55
CA THR A 14 -2.80 -18.30 -7.66
C THR A 14 -3.09 -17.34 -8.82
N GLY A 15 -2.06 -17.02 -9.60
CA GLY A 15 -2.15 -16.24 -10.84
C GLY A 15 -2.89 -14.91 -10.67
N VAL A 16 -3.95 -14.72 -11.46
CA VAL A 16 -4.80 -13.51 -11.39
C VAL A 16 -5.50 -13.36 -10.05
N GLY A 17 -5.79 -14.47 -9.37
CA GLY A 17 -6.40 -14.49 -8.04
C GLY A 17 -5.51 -13.85 -6.98
N SER A 18 -4.21 -14.14 -7.01
CA SER A 18 -3.23 -13.55 -6.09
C SER A 18 -3.19 -12.03 -6.23
N THR A 19 -3.14 -11.54 -7.48
CA THR A 19 -3.11 -10.10 -7.76
C THR A 19 -4.42 -9.42 -7.38
N ALA A 20 -5.56 -10.04 -7.64
CA ALA A 20 -6.86 -9.54 -7.20
C ALA A 20 -6.96 -9.48 -5.66
N THR A 21 -6.43 -10.49 -4.97
CA THR A 21 -6.39 -10.54 -3.50
C THR A 21 -5.48 -9.44 -2.94
N MET A 22 -4.35 -9.16 -3.58
CA MET A 22 -3.48 -8.03 -3.21
C MET A 22 -4.18 -6.68 -3.38
N ALA A 23 -4.94 -6.48 -4.46
CA ALA A 23 -5.76 -5.27 -4.64
C ALA A 23 -6.90 -5.16 -3.61
N ALA A 24 -7.48 -6.28 -3.18
CA ALA A 24 -8.44 -6.31 -2.07
C ALA A 24 -7.74 -5.95 -0.74
N ALA A 25 -6.55 -6.48 -0.46
CA ALA A 25 -5.79 -6.12 0.74
C ALA A 25 -5.42 -4.63 0.78
N ALA A 26 -5.04 -4.04 -0.37
CA ALA A 26 -4.78 -2.61 -0.47
C ALA A 26 -6.01 -1.76 -0.13
N ARG A 27 -7.20 -2.16 -0.60
CA ARG A 27 -8.47 -1.50 -0.23
C ARG A 27 -8.80 -1.67 1.24
N ALA A 28 -8.60 -2.86 1.81
CA ALA A 28 -8.78 -3.08 3.25
C ALA A 28 -7.86 -2.18 4.09
N ILE A 29 -6.61 -1.96 3.65
CA ILE A 29 -5.70 -1.00 4.30
C ILE A 29 -6.23 0.43 4.15
N ALA A 30 -6.65 0.82 2.95
CA ALA A 30 -7.14 2.18 2.67
C ALA A 30 -8.40 2.51 3.50
N THR A 31 -9.36 1.58 3.58
CA THR A 31 -10.57 1.74 4.41
C THR A 31 -10.26 1.88 5.89
N ARG A 32 -9.22 1.23 6.40
CA ARG A 32 -8.78 1.41 7.78
C ARG A 32 -8.05 2.74 8.00
N ALA A 33 -7.35 3.25 6.99
CA ALA A 33 -6.57 4.48 7.08
C ALA A 33 -7.45 5.72 6.95
N ASP A 34 -8.40 5.72 6.01
CA ASP A 34 -9.35 6.80 5.75
C ASP A 34 -10.67 6.23 5.20
N PRO A 35 -11.64 5.91 6.07
CA PRO A 35 -12.93 5.37 5.66
C PRO A 35 -13.82 6.38 4.92
N GLU A 36 -13.53 7.69 5.00
CA GLU A 36 -14.29 8.71 4.25
C GLU A 36 -13.91 8.73 2.77
N LEU A 37 -12.66 8.36 2.44
CA LEU A 37 -12.17 8.30 1.06
C LEU A 37 -12.50 6.96 0.38
N ILE A 38 -12.29 5.84 1.06
CA ILE A 38 -12.54 4.49 0.53
C ILE A 38 -13.19 3.63 1.62
N ASP A 39 -14.41 3.16 1.40
CA ASP A 39 -15.08 2.19 2.28
C ASP A 39 -15.45 0.92 1.52
N ASP A 40 -14.61 -0.12 1.63
CA ASP A 40 -14.86 -1.44 1.07
C ASP A 40 -15.05 -2.47 2.21
N PRO A 41 -16.29 -2.71 2.66
CA PRO A 41 -16.57 -3.59 3.80
C PRO A 41 -16.28 -5.07 3.49
N PHE A 42 -16.11 -5.44 2.22
CA PHE A 42 -15.87 -6.82 1.81
C PHE A 42 -14.39 -7.14 1.62
N ALA A 43 -13.53 -6.13 1.47
CA ALA A 43 -12.11 -6.31 1.22
C ALA A 43 -11.42 -7.21 2.27
N ALA A 44 -11.54 -6.89 3.55
CA ALA A 44 -10.88 -7.68 4.61
C ALA A 44 -11.45 -9.11 4.75
N PRO A 45 -12.79 -9.34 4.75
CA PRO A 45 -13.36 -10.68 4.71
C PRO A 45 -12.91 -11.52 3.51
N LEU A 46 -12.83 -10.92 2.31
CA LEU A 46 -12.42 -11.62 1.09
C LEU A 46 -10.96 -12.08 1.16
N VAL A 47 -10.05 -11.21 1.62
CA VAL A 47 -8.63 -11.58 1.75
C VAL A 47 -8.44 -12.72 2.74
N ARG A 48 -9.17 -12.68 3.87
CA ARG A 48 -9.18 -13.78 4.86
C ARG A 48 -9.70 -15.09 4.28
N ALA A 49 -10.70 -15.04 3.40
CA ALA A 49 -11.26 -16.24 2.78
C ALA A 49 -10.28 -16.88 1.76
N VAL A 50 -9.48 -16.06 1.07
CA VAL A 50 -8.41 -16.57 0.17
C VAL A 50 -7.25 -17.16 0.97
N GLY A 51 -6.92 -16.58 2.13
CA GLY A 51 -5.99 -17.20 3.09
C GLY A 51 -4.50 -17.03 2.76
N ILE A 52 -4.13 -16.07 1.91
CA ILE A 52 -2.72 -15.68 1.75
C ILE A 52 -2.29 -14.97 3.03
N ASP A 53 -1.44 -15.61 3.84
CA ASP A 53 -1.06 -15.18 5.20
C ASP A 53 -0.62 -13.70 5.25
N LEU A 54 0.36 -13.33 4.43
CA LEU A 54 0.86 -11.97 4.34
C LEU A 54 -0.25 -10.94 4.08
N LEU A 55 -1.12 -11.23 3.11
CA LEU A 55 -2.20 -10.32 2.73
C LEU A 55 -3.27 -10.26 3.81
N THR A 56 -3.52 -11.36 4.51
CA THR A 56 -4.45 -11.42 5.63
C THR A 56 -3.97 -10.55 6.79
N ARG A 57 -2.69 -10.63 7.14
CA ARG A 57 -2.06 -9.81 8.18
C ARG A 57 -2.05 -8.32 7.81
N LEU A 58 -1.83 -8.00 6.52
CA LEU A 58 -1.96 -6.65 5.99
C LEU A 58 -3.40 -6.12 6.05
N ALA A 59 -4.38 -6.92 5.64
CA ALA A 59 -5.78 -6.52 5.59
C ALA A 59 -6.35 -6.28 7.00
N THR A 60 -5.97 -7.11 7.97
CA THR A 60 -6.35 -6.98 9.38
C THR A 60 -5.59 -5.89 10.13
N GLY A 61 -4.42 -5.50 9.64
CA GLY A 61 -3.54 -4.51 10.28
C GLY A 61 -2.59 -5.12 11.32
N GLU A 62 -2.50 -6.45 11.41
CA GLU A 62 -1.47 -7.15 12.19
C GLU A 62 -0.05 -6.85 11.69
N THR A 63 0.09 -6.38 10.46
CA THR A 63 1.37 -5.90 9.92
C THR A 63 1.15 -4.59 9.17
N PRO A 64 1.89 -3.52 9.51
CA PRO A 64 1.79 -2.26 8.79
C PRO A 64 2.41 -2.40 7.39
N PRO A 65 1.83 -1.78 6.35
CA PRO A 65 2.37 -1.84 4.99
C PRO A 65 3.77 -1.21 4.88
N GLY A 66 4.08 -0.25 5.76
CA GLY A 66 5.40 0.40 5.86
C GLY A 66 6.56 -0.58 6.03
N ASP A 67 6.39 -1.60 6.86
CA ASP A 67 7.45 -2.58 7.14
C ASP A 67 7.72 -3.47 5.93
N LEU A 68 6.69 -3.73 5.11
CA LEU A 68 6.83 -4.55 3.91
C LEU A 68 7.43 -3.78 2.74
N VAL A 69 7.11 -2.49 2.59
CA VAL A 69 7.77 -1.70 1.56
C VAL A 69 9.27 -1.63 1.84
N GLU A 70 9.69 -1.44 3.10
CA GLU A 70 11.11 -1.52 3.51
C GLU A 70 11.72 -2.90 3.21
N GLN A 71 11.02 -3.99 3.47
CA GLN A 71 11.51 -5.33 3.09
C GLN A 71 11.60 -5.52 1.58
N VAL A 72 10.68 -4.96 0.79
CA VAL A 72 10.79 -4.91 -0.67
C VAL A 72 11.97 -4.05 -1.11
N TRP A 73 12.21 -2.91 -0.47
CA TRP A 73 13.34 -2.02 -0.76
C TRP A 73 14.67 -2.71 -0.49
N ILE A 74 14.78 -3.46 0.61
CA ILE A 74 15.97 -4.22 0.99
C ILE A 74 16.18 -5.44 0.07
N SER A 75 15.12 -6.19 -0.23
CA SER A 75 15.19 -7.41 -1.03
C SER A 75 15.39 -7.15 -2.52
N ALA A 76 14.94 -6.00 -3.03
CA ALA A 76 15.11 -5.58 -4.42
C ALA A 76 16.52 -5.03 -4.75
N GLY A 77 17.43 -4.93 -3.77
CA GLY A 77 18.86 -4.68 -4.04
C GLY A 77 19.17 -3.42 -4.84
N LEU A 78 18.49 -2.29 -4.59
CA LEU A 78 18.88 -1.00 -5.18
C LEU A 78 20.02 -0.36 -4.34
N PRO A 79 21.10 0.18 -4.95
CA PRO A 79 22.23 0.72 -4.20
C PRO A 79 21.86 1.94 -3.34
N ASP A 80 22.52 1.97 -2.18
CA ASP A 80 22.52 2.98 -1.13
C ASP A 80 22.59 4.44 -1.66
N THR A 81 21.43 5.03 -1.93
CA THR A 81 21.29 6.46 -2.25
C THR A 81 20.26 7.18 -1.39
N ALA A 82 19.67 6.52 -0.39
CA ALA A 82 18.65 7.11 0.48
C ALA A 82 19.21 7.74 1.78
N ARG A 83 20.52 8.02 1.88
CA ARG A 83 21.11 8.71 3.04
C ARG A 83 20.87 10.23 3.09
N THR A 84 19.96 10.79 2.27
CA THR A 84 19.61 12.22 2.31
C THR A 84 18.10 12.45 2.51
N ARG A 85 17.53 11.91 3.59
CA ARG A 85 16.36 12.56 4.20
C ARG A 85 16.76 13.28 5.48
N SER A 86 17.02 14.57 5.29
CA SER A 86 17.21 15.59 6.31
C SER A 86 16.02 15.61 7.29
N PRO A 87 16.22 15.60 8.62
CA PRO A 87 15.16 15.79 9.59
C PRO A 87 14.98 17.29 9.83
N ALA A 88 14.17 17.95 8.99
CA ALA A 88 13.82 19.35 9.18
C ALA A 88 12.33 19.58 8.93
N ILE A 89 11.48 18.80 9.61
CA ILE A 89 10.10 19.21 9.89
C ILE A 89 9.94 19.10 11.41
N VAL A 90 10.56 20.04 12.13
CA VAL A 90 10.12 20.44 13.45
C VAL A 90 9.96 21.96 13.42
N ALA A 91 8.81 22.42 13.88
CA ALA A 91 8.33 23.78 13.74
C ALA A 91 9.17 24.83 14.49
N SER A 92 9.30 26.04 13.92
CA SER A 92 9.17 27.29 14.69
C SER A 92 8.95 28.51 13.78
N PRO A 93 8.14 29.51 14.20
CA PRO A 93 7.79 30.67 13.42
C PRO A 93 8.63 31.88 13.82
N THR A 94 9.51 32.37 12.95
CA THR A 94 9.99 33.75 13.08
C THR A 94 10.40 34.32 11.73
N ALA A 95 9.87 35.50 11.46
CA ALA A 95 10.07 36.28 10.26
C ALA A 95 11.55 36.49 9.93
N SER A 96 11.90 36.42 8.64
CA SER A 96 12.96 37.28 8.11
C SER A 96 12.77 37.44 6.61
N SER A 97 12.26 38.61 6.24
CA SER A 97 12.25 39.16 4.89
C SER A 97 13.56 38.90 4.17
N CYS A 98 13.50 38.40 2.94
CA CYS A 98 14.57 38.59 1.97
C CYS A 98 13.94 39.00 0.64
N THR A 99 14.17 40.26 0.32
CA THR A 99 13.63 41.06 -0.77
C THR A 99 13.96 40.43 -2.13
N ILE A 100 12.93 40.17 -2.94
CA ILE A 100 13.10 39.87 -4.37
C ILE A 100 13.51 41.17 -5.06
N SER A 101 14.80 41.28 -5.39
CA SER A 101 15.32 42.27 -6.32
C SER A 101 15.74 41.54 -7.58
N CYS A 102 14.83 41.47 -8.56
CA CYS A 102 15.16 41.04 -9.91
C CYS A 102 15.35 42.31 -10.74
N THR A 103 16.62 42.72 -10.86
CA THR A 103 17.08 43.78 -11.75
C THR A 103 16.86 43.41 -13.22
N ARG A 104 16.13 44.31 -13.90
CA ARG A 104 16.15 44.70 -15.32
C ARG A 104 16.03 43.63 -16.41
#